data_AF-A0A9D7X189-F1
#
_entry.id   AF-A0A9D7X189-F1
#
_cell.length_a   1.000
_cell.length_b   1.000
_cell.length_c   1.000
_cell.angle_alpha   90.00
_cell.angle_beta   90.00
_cell.angle_gamma   90.00
#
_symmetry.space_group_name_H-M   'P 1'
#
loop_
_entity.id
_entity.type
_entity.pdbx_description
1 polymer ?
#
loop_
_entity_poly.entity_id
_entity_poly.type
_entity_poly.pdbx_seq_one_letter_code
_entity_poly.pdbx_strand_id
1 'polypeptide(L)' 'VQRWIQILIVPGIWIILILFSLFWLRYYYYGPLEWLWRVLTYWHRQPMKRNLK' A
#
# COMPACT_ATOMS: atom_id res chain seq x y z
N VAL A 1 21.56 22.00 -7.84
CA VAL A 1 20.30 21.28 -7.53
C VAL A 1 19.52 22.09 -6.50
N GLN A 2 18.32 22.56 -6.86
CA GLN A 2 17.45 23.44 -6.05
C GLN A 2 16.84 22.64 -4.89
N ARG A 3 17.43 22.71 -3.68
CA ARG A 3 17.08 21.87 -2.51
C ARG A 3 15.65 22.08 -2.00
N TRP A 4 15.06 23.24 -2.26
CA TRP A 4 13.71 23.63 -1.84
C TRP A 4 12.60 22.75 -2.43
N ILE A 5 12.82 22.22 -3.64
CA ILE A 5 11.84 21.37 -4.31
C ILE A 5 11.62 20.05 -3.54
N GLN A 6 12.66 19.56 -2.86
CA GLN A 6 12.62 18.29 -2.13
C GLN A 6 11.68 18.36 -0.92
N ILE A 7 11.57 19.54 -0.30
CA ILE A 7 10.71 19.78 0.88
C ILE A 7 9.23 19.62 0.52
N LEU A 8 8.84 19.85 -0.74
CA LEU A 8 7.47 19.70 -1.22
C LEU A 8 7.20 18.30 -1.80
N ILE A 9 8.18 17.74 -2.51
CA ILE A 9 8.05 16.44 -3.18
C ILE A 9 7.97 15.29 -2.16
N VAL A 10 8.83 15.29 -1.13
CA VAL A 10 8.87 14.23 -0.13
C VAL A 10 7.54 14.06 0.61
N PRO A 11 6.94 15.11 1.22
CA PRO A 11 5.64 14.97 1.86
C PRO A 11 4.52 14.66 0.87
N GLY A 12 4.59 15.17 -0.37
CA GLY A 12 3.63 14.84 -1.43
C GLY A 12 3.59 13.34 -1.73
N ILE A 13 4.75 12.72 -1.94
CA ILE A 13 4.87 11.27 -2.12
C ILE A 13 4.43 10.51 -0.87
N TRP A 14 4.80 10.98 0.33
CA TRP A 14 4.35 10.36 1.58
C TRP A 14 2.83 10.36 1.73
N ILE A 15 2.17 11.47 1.42
CA ILE A 15 0.70 11.56 1.46
C ILE A 15 0.08 10.56 0.48
N ILE A 16 0.62 10.47 -0.75
CA ILE A 16 0.14 9.50 -1.74
C ILE A 16 0.32 8.07 -1.24
N LEU A 17 1.48 7.74 -0.66
CA LEU A 17 1.77 6.42 -0.08
C LEU A 17 0.85 6.09 1.10
N ILE A 18 0.58 7.06 1.97
CA ILE A 18 -0.31 6.90 3.13
C ILE A 18 -1.76 6.72 2.68
N LEU A 19 -2.24 7.55 1.75
CA LEU A 19 -3.59 7.42 1.18
C LEU A 19 -3.75 6.09 0.47
N PHE A 20 -2.73 5.66 -0.29
CA PHE A 20 -2.73 4.35 -0.92
C PHE A 20 -2.79 3.23 0.12
N SER A 21 -2.01 3.32 1.20
CA SER A 21 -2.03 2.34 2.30
C SER A 21 -3.37 2.30 3.03
N LEU A 22 -4.00 3.46 3.28
CA LEU A 22 -5.32 3.58 3.91
C LEU A 22 -6.43 3.04 3.02
N PHE A 23 -6.41 3.38 1.74
CA PHE A 23 -7.33 2.83 0.75
C PHE A 23 -7.18 1.30 0.74
N TRP A 24 -5.96 0.80 0.65
CA TRP A 24 -5.68 -0.64 0.64
C TRP A 24 -6.21 -1.37 1.89
N LEU A 25 -5.97 -0.82 3.08
CA LEU A 25 -6.44 -1.40 4.34
C LEU A 25 -7.98 -1.47 4.43
N ARG A 26 -8.68 -0.62 3.67
CA ARG A 26 -10.15 -0.60 3.61
C ARG A 26 -10.70 -1.71 2.71
N TYR A 27 -9.97 -2.12 1.67
CA TYR A 27 -10.38 -3.20 0.77
C TYR A 27 -9.85 -4.59 1.19
N TYR A 28 -8.74 -4.64 1.92
CA TYR A 28 -8.00 -5.86 2.19
C TYR A 28 -7.63 -6.01 3.68
N TYR A 29 -7.80 -7.23 4.23
CA TYR A 29 -7.51 -7.52 5.64
C TYR A 29 -6.02 -7.50 6.02
N TYR A 30 -5.13 -7.58 5.03
CA TYR A 30 -3.67 -7.68 5.21
C TYR A 30 -2.98 -6.54 4.47
N GLY A 31 -1.84 -6.08 4.99
CA GLY A 31 -1.03 -5.06 4.33
C GLY A 31 -0.60 -5.49 2.92
N PRO A 32 -0.40 -4.54 1.99
CA PRO A 32 -0.06 -4.83 0.59
C PRO A 32 1.23 -5.66 0.46
N LEU A 33 2.23 -5.35 1.29
CA LEU A 33 3.51 -6.05 1.34
C LEU A 33 3.38 -7.49 1.87
N GLU A 34 2.60 -7.69 2.93
CA GLU A 34 2.42 -9.00 3.56
C GLU A 34 1.69 -9.97 2.64
N TRP A 35 0.67 -9.48 1.92
CA TRP A 35 0.00 -10.30 0.91
C TRP A 35 0.84 -10.51 -0.32
N LEU A 36 1.53 -9.49 -0.83
CA LEU A 36 2.41 -9.66 -1.98
C LEU A 36 3.48 -10.71 -1.65
N TRP A 37 4.05 -10.64 -0.45
CA TRP A 37 4.99 -11.63 0.07
C TRP A 37 4.38 -13.02 0.17
N ARG A 38 3.16 -13.16 0.71
CA ARG A 38 2.43 -14.44 0.79
C ARG A 38 2.10 -15.01 -0.59
N VAL A 39 1.69 -14.17 -1.54
CA VAL A 39 1.38 -14.58 -2.93
C VAL A 39 2.66 -14.99 -3.66
N LEU A 40 3.76 -14.28 -3.44
CA LEU A 40 5.04 -14.62 -4.05
C LEU A 40 5.63 -15.92 -3.48
N THR A 41 5.51 -16.12 -2.17
CA THR A 41 6.09 -17.28 -1.47
C THR A 41 5.30 -18.56 -1.72
N TYR A 42 3.97 -18.49 -1.63
CA TYR A 42 3.11 -19.67 -1.74
C TYR A 42 2.54 -19.87 -3.14
N TRP A 43 2.74 -18.91 -4.05
CA TRP A 43 2.14 -18.88 -5.39
C TRP A 43 0.62 -19.12 -5.41
N HIS A 44 -0.02 -18.86 -4.27
CA HIS A 44 -1.42 -19.11 -4.02
C HIS A 44 -2.09 -17.78 -3.67
N ARG A 45 -3.02 -17.34 -4.51
CA ARG A 45 -3.76 -16.10 -4.31
C ARG A 45 -4.75 -16.28 -3.16
N GLN A 46 -4.33 -15.97 -1.93
CA GLN A 46 -5.24 -15.94 -0.80
C GLN A 46 -6.31 -14.86 -1.02
N PRO A 47 -7.61 -15.19 -0.82
CA PRO A 47 -8.70 -14.26 -1.03
C PRO A 47 -8.57 -13.12 -0.02
N MET A 48 -8.13 -12.00 -0.54
CA MET A 48 -7.78 -10.83 0.24
C MET A 48 -9.01 -9.95 0.52
N LYS A 49 -10.10 -10.21 -0.21
CA LYS A 49 -11.36 -9.48 -0.09
C LYS A 49 -12.00 -9.78 1.25
N ARG A 50 -12.16 -8.75 2.07
CA ARG A 50 -13.10 -8.77 3.19
C ARG A 50 -14.48 -9.03 2.59
N ASN A 51 -14.98 -10.26 2.73
CA ASN A 51 -16.32 -10.65 2.34
C ASN A 51 -17.29 -9.86 3.24
N LEU A 52 -17.62 -8.64 2.83
CA LEU A 52 -18.89 -8.04 3.21
C LEU A 52 -19.94 -8.91 2.54
N LYS A 53 -20.63 -9.73 3.35
CA LYS A 53 -21.94 -10.24 2.99
C LYS A 53 -22.86 -9.08 2.62
#